data_AF-A0A7S2MY41-F1
#
_entry.id   AF-A0A7S2MY41-F1
#
_cell.length_a   1.000
_cell.length_b   1.000
_cell.length_c   1.000
_cell.angle_alpha   90.00
_cell.angle_beta   90.00
_cell.angle_gamma   90.00
#
_symmetry.space_group_name_H-M   'P 1'
#
loop_
_entity.id
_entity.type
_entity.pdbx_description
1 polymer ?
#
loop_
_entity_poly.entity_id
_entity_poly.type
_entity_poly.pdbx_seq_one_letter_code
_entity_poly.pdbx_strand_id
1 'polypeptide(L)'
;GGSPRYMAPECFTGGPVTEKVDIWSLGCCLIEIFGGPLPYEDFPSMQQVQHAMLELRQGPLVPGWFTPNIIPTLHGCFEFEQCARSSIHPIREALEMLTRGELEEYGMDKR
;
A
#
# COMPACT_ATOMS: atom_id res chain seq x y z
N GLY A 1 16.50 10.72 -2.73
CA GLY A 1 16.27 9.65 -1.75
C GLY A 1 14.77 9.50 -1.61
N GLY A 2 14.25 8.27 -1.74
CA GLY A 2 12.81 8.03 -1.55
C GLY A 2 12.39 8.33 -0.11
N SER A 3 11.09 8.54 0.10
CA SER A 3 10.54 8.63 1.45
C SER A 3 10.52 7.21 2.05
N PRO A 4 11.27 6.91 3.13
CA PRO A 4 11.49 5.53 3.57
C PRO A 4 10.22 4.76 3.97
N ARG A 5 9.13 5.47 4.24
CA ARG A 5 7.81 4.89 4.59
C ARG A 5 7.15 4.12 3.43
N TYR A 6 7.61 4.33 2.20
CA TYR A 6 7.08 3.70 0.98
C TYR A 6 7.91 2.50 0.54
N MET A 7 9.03 2.23 1.24
CA MET A 7 9.93 1.15 0.88
C MET A 7 9.35 -0.19 1.32
N ALA A 8 9.52 -1.20 0.46
CA ALA A 8 9.18 -2.58 0.74
C ALA A 8 10.14 -3.19 1.79
N PRO A 9 9.74 -4.24 2.54
CA PRO A 9 10.55 -4.84 3.60
C PRO A 9 11.93 -5.31 3.12
N GLU A 10 12.01 -5.89 1.92
CA GLU A 10 13.26 -6.38 1.33
C GLU A 10 14.30 -5.28 1.09
N CYS A 11 13.88 -4.02 0.96
CA CYS A 11 14.79 -2.89 0.79
C CYS A 11 15.59 -2.59 2.07
N PHE A 12 15.13 -3.04 3.23
CA PHE A 12 15.81 -2.86 4.51
C PHE A 12 16.66 -4.07 4.91
N THR A 13 16.27 -5.27 4.47
CA THR A 13 16.95 -6.52 4.84
C THR A 13 18.11 -6.87 3.90
N GLY A 14 18.29 -6.12 2.81
CA GLY A 14 19.31 -6.41 1.79
C GLY A 14 18.97 -7.62 0.93
N GLY A 15 17.69 -8.00 0.87
CA GLY A 15 17.20 -9.08 0.01
C GLY A 15 17.18 -8.69 -1.48
N PRO A 16 16.76 -9.61 -2.36
CA PRO A 16 16.63 -9.32 -3.78
C PRO A 16 15.60 -8.22 -4.00
N VAL A 17 16.02 -7.11 -4.59
CA VAL A 17 15.13 -6.02 -5.01
C VAL A 17 14.69 -6.31 -6.45
N THR A 18 13.39 -6.48 -6.63
CA THR A 18 12.74 -6.72 -7.92
C THR A 18 11.72 -5.62 -8.22
N GLU A 19 11.06 -5.66 -9.36
CA GLU A 19 9.95 -4.77 -9.70
C GLU A 19 8.79 -4.82 -8.67
N LYS A 20 8.76 -5.84 -7.80
CA LYS A 20 7.78 -5.97 -6.73
C LYS A 20 7.90 -4.87 -5.67
N VAL A 21 9.05 -4.21 -5.52
CA VAL A 21 9.17 -3.06 -4.61
C VAL A 21 8.35 -1.87 -5.10
N ASP A 22 8.19 -1.75 -6.41
CA ASP A 22 7.37 -0.69 -7.02
C ASP A 22 5.88 -0.96 -6.77
N ILE A 23 5.46 -2.23 -6.70
CA ILE A 23 4.07 -2.58 -6.34
C ILE A 23 3.74 -2.16 -4.89
N TRP A 24 4.66 -2.37 -3.96
CA TRP A 24 4.49 -1.93 -2.57
C TRP A 24 4.34 -0.42 -2.49
N SER A 25 5.26 0.32 -3.11
CA SER A 25 5.22 1.78 -3.10
C SER A 25 4.01 2.34 -3.86
N LEU A 26 3.56 1.69 -4.93
CA LEU A 26 2.31 2.03 -5.62
C LEU A 26 1.10 1.87 -4.70
N GLY A 27 1.01 0.77 -3.94
CA GLY A 27 -0.06 0.56 -2.96
C GLY A 27 -0.13 1.70 -1.94
N CYS A 28 1.02 2.12 -1.40
CA CYS A 28 1.13 3.28 -0.51
C CYS A 28 0.57 4.56 -1.17
N CYS A 29 0.99 4.85 -2.40
CA CYS A 29 0.53 6.01 -3.15
C CYS A 29 -0.98 5.97 -3.42
N LEU A 30 -1.54 4.79 -3.73
CA LEU A 30 -2.97 4.64 -3.98
C LEU A 30 -3.81 4.92 -2.73
N ILE A 31 -3.39 4.45 -1.55
CA ILE A 31 -4.06 4.79 -0.29
C ILE A 31 -4.15 6.30 -0.13
N GLU A 32 -3.02 6.98 -0.33
CA GLU A 32 -2.94 8.42 -0.22
C GLU A 32 -3.82 9.16 -1.25
N ILE A 33 -3.81 8.71 -2.50
CA ILE A 33 -4.62 9.28 -3.58
C ILE A 33 -6.12 9.17 -3.24
N PHE A 34 -6.54 8.07 -2.61
CA PHE A 34 -7.91 7.83 -2.19
C PHE A 34 -8.28 8.46 -0.84
N GLY A 35 -7.51 9.44 -0.36
CA GLY A 35 -7.81 10.17 0.88
C GLY A 35 -7.47 9.40 2.16
N GLY A 36 -6.74 8.29 2.05
CA GLY A 36 -6.20 7.57 3.20
C GLY A 36 -5.02 8.29 3.88
N PRO A 37 -4.62 7.82 5.07
CA PRO A 37 -3.52 8.39 5.83
C PRO A 37 -2.16 8.12 5.16
N LEU A 38 -1.12 8.82 5.62
CA LEU A 38 0.23 8.50 5.18
C LEU A 38 0.62 7.07 5.59
N PRO A 39 1.45 6.38 4.79
CA PRO A 39 1.97 5.07 5.17
C PRO A 39 2.68 5.14 6.53
N TYR A 40 2.20 4.33 7.48
CA TYR A 40 2.69 4.29 8.85
C TYR A 40 2.58 5.63 9.60
N GLU A 41 1.52 6.43 9.37
CA GLU A 41 1.29 7.72 10.02
C GLU A 41 1.41 7.66 11.56
N ASP A 42 0.90 6.58 12.17
CA ASP A 42 0.93 6.38 13.63
C ASP A 42 2.33 6.08 14.20
N PHE A 43 3.33 5.85 13.34
CA PHE A 43 4.68 5.49 13.76
C PHE A 43 5.60 6.74 13.70
N PRO A 44 6.01 7.31 14.86
CA PRO A 44 6.73 8.57 14.92
C PRO A 44 8.17 8.51 14.40
N SER A 45 8.75 7.32 14.28
CA SER A 45 10.14 7.13 13.83
C SER A 45 10.29 5.98 12.86
N MET A 46 11.31 6.07 12.00
CA MET A 46 11.62 5.00 11.04
C MET A 46 12.03 3.69 11.70
N GLN A 47 12.62 3.73 12.89
CA GLN A 47 12.94 2.52 13.64
C GLN A 47 11.68 1.75 14.04
N GLN A 48 10.61 2.46 14.45
CA GLN A 48 9.34 1.81 14.77
C GLN A 48 8.63 1.27 13.51
N VAL A 49 8.73 1.99 12.39
CA VAL A 49 8.24 1.49 11.09
C VAL A 49 8.96 0.20 10.70
N GLN A 50 10.29 0.17 10.81
CA GLN A 50 11.09 -1.02 10.53
C GLN A 50 10.76 -2.17 11.47
N HIS A 51 10.58 -1.90 12.77
CA HIS A 51 10.19 -2.93 13.74
C HIS A 51 8.80 -3.52 13.41
N ALA A 52 7.80 -2.67 13.17
CA ALA A 52 6.46 -3.11 12.80
C ALA A 52 6.48 -3.92 11.49
N MET A 53 7.18 -3.44 10.47
CA MET A 53 7.27 -4.09 9.19
C MET A 53 8.07 -5.40 9.25
N LEU A 54 9.29 -5.39 9.78
CA LEU A 54 10.21 -6.53 9.68
C LEU A 54 9.99 -7.58 10.76
N GLU A 55 9.62 -7.19 11.99
CA GLU A 55 9.43 -8.11 13.10
C GLU A 55 7.97 -8.50 13.28
N LEU A 56 7.05 -7.53 13.25
CA LEU A 56 5.62 -7.80 13.44
C LEU A 56 4.89 -8.18 12.14
N ARG A 57 5.57 -8.09 10.98
CA ARG A 57 4.98 -8.27 9.65
C ARG A 57 3.71 -7.44 9.43
N GLN A 58 3.74 -6.20 9.93
CA GLN A 58 2.66 -5.23 9.79
C GLN A 58 2.94 -4.32 8.60
N GLY A 59 2.08 -4.39 7.58
CA GLY A 59 2.12 -3.50 6.41
C GLY A 59 1.46 -2.13 6.66
N PRO A 60 1.42 -1.26 5.65
CA PRO A 60 0.66 -0.02 5.69
C PRO A 60 -0.83 -0.27 5.97
N LEU A 61 -1.48 0.67 6.67
CA LEU A 61 -2.90 0.59 6.97
C LEU A 61 -3.73 0.80 5.69
N VAL A 62 -4.56 -0.17 5.34
CA VAL A 62 -5.64 0.00 4.35
C VAL A 62 -6.91 0.42 5.09
N PRO A 63 -7.45 1.62 4.87
CA PRO A 63 -8.65 2.06 5.56
C PRO A 63 -9.87 1.19 5.22
N GLY A 64 -10.56 0.68 6.24
CA GLY A 64 -11.73 -0.18 6.06
C GLY A 64 -12.97 0.52 5.49
N TRP A 65 -12.93 1.85 5.38
CA TRP A 65 -13.99 2.65 4.75
C TRP A 65 -13.78 2.87 3.25
N PHE A 66 -12.69 2.38 2.66
CA PHE A 66 -12.55 2.34 1.21
C PHE A 66 -13.60 1.42 0.59
N THR A 67 -13.83 1.57 -0.72
CA THR A 67 -14.72 0.66 -1.44
C THR A 67 -14.23 -0.79 -1.33
N PRO A 68 -15.14 -1.78 -1.14
CA PRO A 68 -14.80 -3.19 -1.17
C PRO A 68 -14.15 -3.65 -2.48
N ASN A 69 -14.32 -2.91 -3.58
CA ASN A 69 -13.72 -3.24 -4.88
C ASN A 69 -12.20 -3.04 -4.92
N ILE A 70 -11.66 -2.11 -4.13
CA ILE A 70 -10.21 -1.79 -4.14
C ILE A 70 -9.45 -2.38 -2.96
N ILE A 71 -10.12 -2.63 -1.83
CA ILE A 71 -9.50 -3.13 -0.60
C ILE A 71 -8.67 -4.41 -0.84
N PRO A 72 -9.17 -5.47 -1.51
CA PRO A 72 -8.40 -6.69 -1.74
C PRO A 72 -7.13 -6.44 -2.56
N THR A 73 -7.22 -5.56 -3.55
CA THR A 73 -6.10 -5.16 -4.40
C THR A 73 -5.02 -4.43 -3.60
N LEU A 74 -5.41 -3.52 -2.70
CA LEU A 74 -4.46 -2.83 -1.83
C LEU A 74 -3.79 -3.79 -0.86
N HIS A 75 -4.53 -4.72 -0.24
CA HIS A 75 -3.92 -5.75 0.59
C HIS A 75 -2.91 -6.61 -0.18
N GLY A 76 -3.24 -6.99 -1.42
CA GLY A 76 -2.31 -7.73 -2.28
C GLY A 76 -1.02 -6.98 -2.62
N CYS A 77 -1.01 -5.64 -2.56
CA CYS A 77 0.21 -4.84 -2.72
C CYS A 77 1.17 -4.97 -1.53
N PHE A 78 0.65 -5.30 -0.34
CA PHE A 78 1.41 -5.34 0.91
C PHE A 78 1.72 -6.77 1.38
N GLU A 79 1.64 -7.75 0.49
CA GLU A 79 2.18 -9.06 0.75
C GLU A 79 3.70 -8.99 0.95
N PHE A 80 4.15 -9.60 2.05
CA PHE A 80 5.56 -9.61 2.43
C PHE A 80 6.38 -10.54 1.55
N GLU A 81 5.80 -11.65 1.10
CA GLU A 81 6.46 -12.53 0.13
C GLU A 81 6.33 -11.93 -1.27
N GLN A 82 7.46 -11.61 -1.90
CA GLN A 82 7.50 -10.92 -3.20
C GLN A 82 6.73 -11.68 -4.30
N CYS A 83 6.72 -13.02 -4.24
CA CYS A 83 5.99 -13.85 -5.20
C CYS A 83 4.47 -13.86 -4.99
N ALA A 84 4.01 -13.66 -3.75
CA ALA A 84 2.59 -13.56 -3.41
C ALA A 84 2.02 -12.16 -3.69
N ARG A 85 2.89 -11.13 -3.67
CA ARG A 85 2.52 -9.74 -3.96
C ARG A 85 1.90 -9.60 -5.33
N SER A 86 0.83 -8.81 -5.42
CA SER A 86 0.11 -8.54 -6.66
C SER A 86 1.04 -8.11 -7.80
N SER A 87 0.63 -8.37 -9.03
CA SER A 87 1.24 -7.72 -10.20
C SER A 87 0.45 -6.47 -10.56
N ILE A 88 0.95 -5.68 -11.52
CA ILE A 88 0.26 -4.47 -11.98
C ILE A 88 -1.09 -4.76 -12.65
N HIS A 89 -1.28 -5.96 -13.21
CA HIS A 89 -2.51 -6.32 -13.95
C HIS A 89 -3.79 -6.24 -13.10
N PRO A 90 -3.92 -6.96 -11.96
CA PRO A 90 -5.10 -6.86 -11.11
C PRO A 90 -5.28 -5.46 -10.50
N ILE A 91 -4.18 -4.73 -10.29
CA ILE A 91 -4.24 -3.34 -9.80
C ILE A 91 -4.90 -2.45 -10.85
N ARG A 92 -4.47 -2.56 -12.11
CA ARG A 92 -5.07 -1.81 -13.21
C ARG A 92 -6.55 -2.15 -13.41
N GLU A 93 -6.91 -3.44 -13.40
CA GLU A 93 -8.30 -3.87 -13.53
C GLU A 93 -9.18 -3.30 -12.42
N ALA A 94 -8.71 -3.34 -11.17
CA ALA A 94 -9.46 -2.75 -10.05
C ALA A 94 -9.65 -1.24 -10.24
N LEU A 95 -8.61 -0.52 -10.68
CA LEU A 95 -8.69 0.92 -10.95
C LEU A 95 -9.64 1.26 -12.12
N GLU A 96 -9.68 0.43 -13.16
CA GLU A 96 -10.58 0.60 -14.31
C GLU A 96 -12.05 0.35 -13.95
N MET A 97 -12.32 -0.48 -12.94
CA MET A 97 -13.67 -0.73 -12.44
C MET A 97 -14.18 0.37 -11.50
N LEU A 98 -13.29 1.19 -10.94
CA LEU A 98 -13.69 2.28 -10.04
C LEU A 98 -14.47 3.35 -10.81
N THR A 99 -15.64 3.69 -10.28
CA THR A 99 -16.47 4.75 -10.85
C THR A 99 -16.40 6.01 -9.99
N ARG A 100 -16.64 7.18 -10.59
CA ARG A 100 -16.70 8.45 -9.83
C ARG A 100 -17.75 8.38 -8.70
N GLY A 101 -18.93 7.83 -8.97
CA GLY A 101 -20.00 7.74 -7.97
C GLY A 101 -19.60 6.89 -6.77
N GLU A 102 -18.85 5.82 -7.01
CA GLU A 102 -18.30 4.98 -5.94
C GLU A 102 -17.24 5.72 -5.12
N LEU A 103 -16.33 6.46 -5.76
CA LEU A 103 -15.35 7.27 -5.02
C LEU A 103 -16.04 8.32 -4.12
N GLU A 104 -17.10 8.97 -4.62
CA GLU A 104 -17.88 9.96 -3.87
C GLU A 104 -18.67 9.31 -2.72
N GLU A 105 -19.28 8.14 -2.95
CA GLU A 105 -20.04 7.38 -1.94
C GLU A 105 -19.17 7.00 -0.74
N TYR A 106 -17.95 6.54 -1.00
CA TYR A 106 -16.99 6.15 0.02
C TYR A 106 -16.08 7.30 0.48
N GLY A 107 -16.28 8.52 -0.03
CA GLY A 107 -15.50 9.71 0.34
C GLY A 107 -14.02 9.66 -0.05
N MET A 108 -13.66 8.82 -1.02
CA MET A 108 -12.31 8.62 -1.53
C MET A 108 -11.87 9.72 -2.51
N ASP A 109 -12.73 10.69 -2.79
CA ASP A 109 -12.49 11.86 -3.65
C ASP A 109 -12.00 13.10 -2.86
N LYS A 110 -12.03 13.03 -1.52
CA LYS A 110 -11.77 14.18 -0.65
C LYS A 110 -10.35 14.13 -0.10
N ARG A 111 -9.52 15.07 -0.55
CA ARG A 111 -8.22 15.38 0.04
C ARG A 111 -8.19 16.85 0.49
#